data_AF-A0A1J9PI92-F1
#
_entry.id   AF-A0A1J9PI92-F1
#
_cell.length_a   1.000
_cell.length_b   1.000
_cell.length_c   1.000
_cell.angle_alpha   90.00
_cell.angle_beta   90.00
_cell.angle_gamma   90.00
#
_symmetry.space_group_name_H-M   'P 1'
#
loop_
_entity.id
_entity.type
_entity.pdbx_description
1 polymer ?
#
loop_
_entity_poly.entity_id
_entity_poly.type
_entity_poly.pdbx_seq_one_letter_code
_entity_poly.pdbx_strand_id
1 'polypeptide(L)'
;MSSKNQVKEALRSMREGSIPDDMGLLPGTFIRPLWRNMPSIFRYPKERLWMEWVSLRAKFQDFVGVLAYCKYLNAKNKLPLRLRERKRAARDLYKTMYTAYAAADTATLHNICCNSLRDQFLKRISKRPPQAKKLVWTLHKFIKFPFSTTLTGSRVIADRAAQVGHGIGIRQVVVRIQSRQSLVRPQPPATESPNKADNTQPQTAAGEAKSQTSTEYIVLQKMLVAGKEGDWKVWGFANESTMEDMETNPAFAKGLSLKDRLELMSGAKF
;
A
#
# COMPACT_ATOMS: atom_id res chain seq x y z
N MET A 1 -28.96 22.58 24.25
CA MET A 1 -28.25 22.46 22.96
C MET A 1 -28.32 21.02 22.49
N SER A 2 -28.62 20.76 21.21
CA SER A 2 -28.86 19.40 20.70
C SER A 2 -27.59 18.54 20.75
N SER A 3 -27.70 17.27 21.16
CA SER A 3 -26.61 16.28 21.21
C SER A 3 -25.82 16.19 19.89
N LYS A 4 -26.48 16.44 18.75
CA LYS A 4 -25.82 16.52 17.42
C LYS A 4 -24.83 17.66 17.31
N ASN A 5 -25.08 18.80 17.97
CA ASN A 5 -24.18 19.95 17.96
C ASN A 5 -23.00 19.73 18.89
N GLN A 6 -23.22 19.13 20.07
CA GLN A 6 -22.14 18.76 20.99
C GLN A 6 -21.20 17.70 20.40
N VAL A 7 -21.72 16.70 19.69
CA VAL A 7 -20.88 15.70 19.00
C VAL A 7 -20.13 16.32 17.81
N LYS A 8 -20.75 17.24 17.07
CA LYS A 8 -20.10 17.98 15.98
C LYS A 8 -19.01 18.92 16.50
N GLU A 9 -19.22 19.54 17.65
CA GLU A 9 -18.22 20.32 18.36
C GLU A 9 -17.12 19.43 18.92
N ALA A 10 -17.45 18.27 19.49
CA ALA A 10 -16.48 17.28 19.97
C ALA A 10 -15.60 16.70 18.83
N LEU A 11 -16.17 16.43 17.66
CA LEU A 11 -15.42 16.01 16.46
C LEU A 11 -14.60 17.15 15.84
N ARG A 12 -14.99 18.41 16.05
CA ARG A 12 -14.19 19.59 15.66
C ARG A 12 -13.10 19.90 16.69
N SER A 13 -13.32 19.58 17.96
CA SER A 13 -12.38 19.79 19.07
C SER A 13 -11.38 18.63 19.22
N MET A 14 -11.73 17.44 18.72
CA MET A 14 -10.74 16.41 18.38
C MET A 14 -9.89 16.97 17.23
N ARG A 15 -8.73 17.54 17.59
CA ARG A 15 -7.72 18.03 16.63
C ARG A 15 -7.54 16.98 15.52
N GLU A 16 -7.37 17.43 14.28
CA GLU A 16 -7.01 16.57 13.12
C GLU A 16 -5.81 15.64 13.38
N GLY A 17 -5.04 15.83 14.46
CA GLY A 17 -3.95 14.95 14.90
C GLY A 17 -4.27 13.95 16.02
N SER A 18 -5.49 13.88 16.57
CA SER A 18 -5.85 12.91 17.62
C SER A 18 -6.43 11.60 17.07
N ILE A 19 -6.85 11.59 15.80
CA ILE A 19 -7.29 10.36 15.14
C ILE A 19 -6.04 9.68 14.59
N PRO A 20 -5.76 8.42 14.97
CA PRO A 20 -4.60 7.73 14.46
C PRO A 20 -4.75 7.54 12.93
N ASP A 21 -3.77 8.03 12.19
CA ASP A 21 -3.63 7.83 10.74
C ASP A 21 -3.31 6.38 10.37
N ASP A 22 -3.06 5.51 11.35
CA ASP A 22 -2.84 4.07 11.16
C ASP A 22 -3.98 3.29 11.80
N MET A 23 -4.97 2.96 10.98
CA MET A 23 -5.86 1.85 11.28
C MET A 23 -5.34 0.66 10.49
N GLY A 24 -5.26 -0.51 11.13
CA GLY A 24 -4.68 -1.71 10.51
C GLY A 24 -5.27 -2.04 9.14
N LEU A 25 -4.66 -2.99 8.42
CA LEU A 25 -5.24 -3.47 7.16
C LEU A 25 -6.67 -3.94 7.41
N LEU A 26 -7.63 -3.44 6.62
CA LEU A 26 -9.04 -3.73 6.82
C LEU A 26 -9.27 -5.25 6.82
N PRO A 27 -10.03 -5.78 7.79
CA PRO A 27 -10.24 -7.21 7.90
C PRO A 27 -10.97 -7.73 6.66
N GLY A 28 -10.62 -8.95 6.25
CA GLY A 28 -11.12 -9.57 5.02
C GLY A 28 -10.56 -8.98 3.72
N THR A 29 -9.46 -8.23 3.77
CA THR A 29 -8.75 -7.81 2.55
C THR A 29 -8.05 -9.01 1.90
N PHE A 30 -8.56 -9.47 0.76
CA PHE A 30 -7.96 -10.58 0.03
C PHE A 30 -6.90 -10.09 -0.96
N ILE A 31 -5.65 -10.50 -0.78
CA ILE A 31 -4.53 -10.09 -1.62
C ILE A 31 -4.16 -11.26 -2.52
N ARG A 32 -4.75 -11.26 -3.73
CA ARG A 32 -4.56 -12.36 -4.67
C ARG A 32 -3.06 -12.55 -5.02
N PRO A 33 -2.50 -13.75 -4.76
CA PRO A 33 -1.11 -14.06 -5.11
C PRO A 33 -0.82 -14.00 -6.61
N LEU A 34 0.48 -13.94 -6.92
CA LEU A 34 0.97 -14.14 -8.28
C LEU A 34 0.68 -15.57 -8.76
N TRP A 35 0.64 -15.74 -10.08
CA TRP A 35 0.45 -17.06 -10.69
C TRP A 35 1.47 -18.11 -10.26
N ARG A 36 2.69 -17.69 -9.92
CA ARG A 36 3.76 -18.57 -9.43
C ARG A 36 3.55 -19.05 -7.99
N ASN A 37 2.85 -18.25 -7.17
CA ASN A 37 2.62 -18.52 -5.75
C ASN A 37 1.23 -19.07 -5.48
N MET A 38 0.40 -19.25 -6.53
CA MET A 38 -0.90 -19.89 -6.40
C MET A 38 -0.77 -21.42 -6.45
N PRO A 39 -1.73 -22.15 -5.84
CA PRO A 39 -1.79 -23.60 -5.97
C PRO A 39 -1.78 -24.03 -7.45
N SER A 40 -1.03 -25.10 -7.72
CA SER A 40 -0.92 -25.68 -9.06
C SER A 40 -2.28 -26.18 -9.53
N ILE A 41 -2.64 -25.84 -10.77
CA ILE A 41 -3.89 -26.26 -11.40
C ILE A 41 -3.95 -27.79 -11.51
N PHE A 42 -2.81 -28.44 -11.74
CA PHE A 42 -2.76 -29.89 -11.97
C PHE A 42 -2.69 -30.70 -10.67
N ARG A 43 -2.00 -30.19 -9.64
CA ARG A 43 -1.85 -30.90 -8.37
C ARG A 43 -2.97 -30.62 -7.38
N TYR A 44 -3.41 -29.36 -7.30
CA TYR A 44 -4.40 -28.90 -6.32
C TYR A 44 -5.53 -28.08 -6.99
N PRO A 45 -6.28 -28.67 -7.95
CA PRO A 45 -7.29 -27.94 -8.72
C PRO A 45 -8.41 -27.37 -7.85
N LYS A 46 -8.86 -28.11 -6.82
CA LYS A 46 -9.95 -27.67 -5.92
C LYS A 46 -9.56 -26.45 -5.10
N GLU A 47 -8.34 -26.45 -4.55
CA GLU A 47 -7.79 -25.31 -3.81
C GLU A 47 -7.61 -24.10 -4.72
N ARG A 48 -7.11 -24.33 -5.93
CA ARG A 48 -6.96 -23.27 -6.92
C ARG A 48 -8.30 -22.63 -7.30
N LEU A 49 -9.30 -23.44 -7.60
CA LEU A 49 -10.64 -22.97 -7.94
C LEU A 49 -11.28 -22.21 -6.77
N TRP A 50 -11.09 -22.72 -5.55
CA TRP A 50 -11.55 -22.03 -4.34
C TRP A 50 -10.89 -20.65 -4.19
N MET A 51 -9.57 -20.56 -4.36
CA MET A 51 -8.84 -19.29 -4.27
C MET A 51 -9.29 -18.28 -5.33
N GLU A 52 -9.51 -18.72 -6.57
CA GLU A 52 -10.02 -17.84 -7.61
C GLU A 52 -11.47 -17.41 -7.33
N TRP A 53 -12.31 -18.32 -6.82
CA TRP A 53 -13.67 -17.98 -6.37
C TRP A 53 -13.64 -16.93 -5.25
N VAL A 54 -12.78 -17.10 -4.24
CA VAL A 54 -12.65 -16.14 -3.13
C VAL A 54 -12.17 -14.80 -3.67
N SER A 55 -11.23 -14.79 -4.62
CA SER A 55 -10.78 -13.56 -5.27
C SER A 55 -11.90 -12.84 -6.01
N LEU A 56 -12.74 -13.56 -6.74
CA LEU A 56 -13.86 -12.98 -7.48
C LEU A 56 -14.92 -12.42 -6.52
N ARG A 57 -15.28 -13.19 -5.49
CA ARG A 57 -16.19 -12.73 -4.44
C ARG A 57 -15.66 -11.50 -3.73
N ALA A 58 -14.39 -11.51 -3.30
CA ALA A 58 -13.78 -10.40 -2.60
C ALA A 58 -13.80 -9.12 -3.46
N LYS A 59 -13.45 -9.21 -4.75
CA LYS A 59 -13.53 -8.06 -5.67
C LYS A 59 -14.95 -7.51 -5.81
N PHE A 60 -15.95 -8.38 -5.87
CA PHE A 60 -17.35 -7.96 -5.94
C PHE A 60 -17.77 -7.27 -4.64
N GLN A 61 -17.48 -7.87 -3.48
CA GLN A 61 -17.78 -7.31 -2.17
C GLN A 61 -17.07 -5.97 -1.95
N ASP A 62 -15.80 -5.85 -2.34
CA ASP A 62 -15.01 -4.62 -2.32
C ASP A 62 -15.67 -3.53 -3.17
N PHE A 63 -16.06 -3.85 -4.39
CA PHE A 63 -16.71 -2.91 -5.30
C PHE A 63 -18.04 -2.42 -4.75
N VAL A 64 -18.91 -3.33 -4.29
CA VAL A 64 -20.20 -2.99 -3.67
C VAL A 64 -19.98 -2.19 -2.38
N GLY A 65 -18.99 -2.56 -1.57
CA GLY A 65 -18.65 -1.86 -0.33
C GLY A 65 -18.20 -0.43 -0.57
N VAL A 66 -17.34 -0.17 -1.56
CA VAL A 66 -16.92 1.18 -1.94
C VAL A 66 -18.09 1.99 -2.51
N LEU A 67 -18.96 1.37 -3.31
CA LEU A 67 -20.18 2.02 -3.78
C LEU A 67 -21.12 2.41 -2.62
N ALA A 68 -21.38 1.47 -1.72
CA ALA A 68 -22.17 1.68 -0.50
C ALA A 68 -21.58 2.83 0.33
N TYR A 69 -20.27 2.80 0.55
CA TYR A 69 -19.55 3.83 1.31
C TYR A 69 -19.66 5.22 0.68
N CYS A 70 -19.39 5.36 -0.62
CA CYS A 70 -19.39 6.67 -1.29
C CYS A 70 -20.79 7.21 -1.58
N LYS A 71 -21.75 6.35 -1.92
CA LYS A 71 -23.08 6.77 -2.42
C LYS A 71 -24.20 6.67 -1.39
N TYR A 72 -24.12 5.76 -0.42
CA TYR A 72 -25.19 5.54 0.54
C TYR A 72 -24.80 6.01 1.94
N LEU A 73 -23.72 5.46 2.52
CA LEU A 73 -23.28 5.80 3.88
C LEU A 73 -22.86 7.26 3.98
N ASN A 74 -22.13 7.75 2.98
CA ASN A 74 -21.65 9.13 2.90
C ASN A 74 -22.33 9.94 1.80
N ALA A 75 -23.60 9.63 1.48
CA ALA A 75 -24.38 10.30 0.44
C ALA A 75 -24.36 11.84 0.56
N LYS A 76 -24.45 12.34 1.80
CA LYS A 76 -24.44 13.77 2.13
C LYS A 76 -23.12 14.47 1.77
N ASN A 77 -22.01 13.73 1.79
CA ASN A 77 -20.67 14.24 1.52
C ASN A 77 -20.30 14.20 0.03
N LYS A 78 -21.15 13.61 -0.82
CA LYS A 78 -20.96 13.49 -2.29
C LYS A 78 -19.57 12.95 -2.67
N LEU A 79 -19.12 11.90 -1.98
CA LEU A 79 -17.78 11.36 -2.16
C LEU A 79 -17.58 10.77 -3.57
N PRO A 80 -16.49 11.15 -4.27
CA PRO A 80 -16.19 10.61 -5.59
C PRO A 80 -15.54 9.22 -5.50
N LEU A 81 -15.91 8.30 -6.40
CA LEU A 81 -15.36 6.94 -6.39
C LEU A 81 -13.88 6.87 -6.78
N ARG A 82 -13.37 7.83 -7.57
CA ARG A 82 -11.94 8.01 -7.91
C ARG A 82 -11.20 6.72 -8.35
N LEU A 83 -11.91 5.83 -9.07
CA LEU A 83 -11.40 4.49 -9.43
C LEU A 83 -10.15 4.51 -10.33
N ARG A 84 -9.97 5.57 -11.12
CA ARG A 84 -8.78 5.76 -11.97
C ARG A 84 -7.64 6.42 -11.20
N GLU A 85 -7.95 7.39 -10.36
CA GLU A 85 -6.98 8.17 -9.59
C GLU A 85 -6.21 7.31 -8.60
N ARG A 86 -6.86 6.35 -7.91
CA ARG A 86 -6.19 5.44 -6.96
C ARG A 86 -4.95 4.75 -7.54
N LYS A 87 -5.00 4.33 -8.82
CA LYS A 87 -3.86 3.68 -9.49
C LYS A 87 -2.76 4.67 -9.88
N ARG A 88 -3.13 5.92 -10.18
CA ARG A 88 -2.17 6.99 -10.45
C ARG A 88 -1.46 7.38 -9.16
N ALA A 89 -2.24 7.70 -8.12
CA ALA A 89 -1.75 8.02 -6.79
C ALA A 89 -0.79 6.93 -6.26
N ALA A 90 -1.11 5.64 -6.42
CA ALA A 90 -0.22 4.56 -5.98
C ALA A 90 1.16 4.59 -6.65
N ARG A 91 1.23 4.88 -7.95
CA ARG A 91 2.52 4.93 -8.66
C ARG A 91 3.32 6.16 -8.27
N ASP A 92 2.64 7.29 -8.13
CA ASP A 92 3.28 8.56 -7.79
C ASP A 92 3.81 8.51 -6.36
N LEU A 93 2.99 8.08 -5.40
CA LEU A 93 3.40 7.89 -4.00
C LEU A 93 4.51 6.84 -3.87
N TYR A 94 4.44 5.72 -4.61
CA TYR A 94 5.50 4.71 -4.60
C TYR A 94 6.85 5.30 -5.02
N LYS A 95 6.87 6.10 -6.10
CA LYS A 95 8.09 6.76 -6.57
C LYS A 95 8.59 7.79 -5.55
N THR A 96 7.71 8.69 -5.12
CA THR A 96 8.06 9.75 -4.16
C THR A 96 8.58 9.18 -2.84
N MET A 97 7.93 8.13 -2.33
CA MET A 97 8.32 7.44 -1.09
C MET A 97 9.73 6.85 -1.20
N TYR A 98 10.01 6.06 -2.23
CA TYR A 98 11.33 5.43 -2.36
C TYR A 98 12.44 6.46 -2.64
N THR A 99 12.16 7.50 -3.43
CA THR A 99 13.09 8.60 -3.66
C THR A 99 13.39 9.36 -2.35
N ALA A 100 12.37 9.73 -1.58
CA ALA A 100 12.54 10.40 -0.29
C ALA A 100 13.28 9.53 0.73
N TYR A 101 12.95 8.22 0.78
CA TYR A 101 13.61 7.27 1.66
C TYR A 101 15.10 7.09 1.34
N ALA A 102 15.47 7.04 0.06
CA ALA A 102 16.87 6.95 -0.36
C ALA A 102 17.64 8.24 -0.01
N ALA A 103 17.03 9.40 -0.28
CA ALA A 103 17.59 10.73 0.01
C ALA A 103 17.61 11.10 1.51
N ALA A 104 16.99 10.28 2.37
CA ALA A 104 16.78 10.58 3.79
C ALA A 104 16.01 11.90 4.02
N ASP A 105 15.06 12.21 3.14
CA ASP A 105 14.16 13.35 3.29
C ASP A 105 13.00 12.98 4.21
N THR A 106 13.15 13.34 5.49
CA THR A 106 12.16 13.03 6.53
C THR A 106 10.89 13.84 6.36
N ALA A 107 10.97 15.09 5.91
CA ALA A 107 9.81 15.98 5.75
C ALA A 107 8.82 15.42 4.72
N THR A 108 9.33 14.97 3.57
CA THR A 108 8.48 14.33 2.56
C THR A 108 7.85 13.03 3.08
N LEU A 109 8.62 12.20 3.82
CA LEU A 109 8.10 10.97 4.42
C LEU A 109 7.00 11.23 5.47
N HIS A 110 7.08 12.33 6.23
CA HIS A 110 6.05 12.73 7.18
C HIS A 110 4.70 13.02 6.51
N ASN A 111 4.72 13.59 5.31
CA ASN A 111 3.51 13.99 4.61
C ASN A 111 2.84 12.83 3.87
N ILE A 112 3.64 11.94 3.27
CA ILE A 112 3.13 10.91 2.36
C ILE A 112 2.88 9.55 3.01
N CYS A 113 3.53 9.24 4.14
CA CYS A 113 3.38 7.96 4.82
C CYS A 113 2.48 8.10 6.05
N CYS A 114 1.77 7.04 6.41
CA CYS A 114 1.16 6.93 7.74
C CYS A 114 2.25 6.76 8.81
N ASN A 115 1.89 6.97 10.08
CA ASN A 115 2.85 7.05 11.20
C ASN A 115 3.70 5.77 11.30
N SER A 116 3.08 4.61 11.21
CA SER A 116 3.72 3.30 11.37
C SER A 116 4.86 3.06 10.37
N LEU A 117 4.59 3.27 9.08
CA LEU A 117 5.58 3.12 8.02
C LEU A 117 6.66 4.21 8.10
N ARG A 118 6.24 5.44 8.37
CA ARG A 118 7.17 6.56 8.54
C ARG A 118 8.17 6.26 9.65
N ASP A 119 7.71 5.87 10.82
CA ASP A 119 8.56 5.66 11.98
C ASP A 119 9.55 4.51 11.73
N GLN A 120 9.14 3.47 11.00
CA GLN A 120 10.04 2.43 10.51
C GLN A 120 11.12 2.98 9.57
N PHE A 121 10.77 3.86 8.64
CA PHE A 121 11.74 4.50 7.76
C PHE A 121 12.68 5.44 8.50
N LEU A 122 12.18 6.27 9.41
CA LEU A 122 12.98 7.17 10.24
C LEU A 122 13.97 6.37 11.09
N LYS A 123 13.53 5.26 11.70
CA LYS A 123 14.40 4.35 12.46
C LYS A 123 15.49 3.71 11.60
N ARG A 124 15.21 3.42 10.32
CA ARG A 124 16.23 2.90 9.39
C ARG A 124 17.17 3.99 8.89
N ILE A 125 16.67 5.22 8.74
CA ILE A 125 17.47 6.39 8.36
C ILE A 125 18.43 6.76 9.49
N SER A 126 17.98 6.77 10.75
CA SER A 126 18.82 7.12 11.91
C SER A 126 19.96 6.12 12.16
N LYS A 127 19.79 4.86 11.73
CA LYS A 127 20.83 3.83 11.77
C LYS A 127 21.89 3.97 10.67
N ARG A 128 21.71 4.88 9.70
CA ARG A 128 22.72 5.09 8.64
C ARG A 128 23.93 5.83 9.24
N PRO A 129 25.17 5.46 8.87
CA PRO A 129 26.34 6.20 9.32
C PRO A 129 26.24 7.67 8.89
N PRO A 130 26.49 8.66 9.78
CA PRO A 130 26.34 10.08 9.45
C PRO A 130 27.27 10.53 8.31
N GLN A 131 28.43 9.90 8.18
CA GLN A 131 29.40 10.11 7.10
C GLN A 131 29.05 9.41 5.78
N ALA A 132 28.01 8.58 5.74
CA ALA A 132 27.62 7.90 4.51
C ALA A 132 26.88 8.86 3.57
N LYS A 133 27.31 8.90 2.30
CA LYS A 133 26.56 9.59 1.26
C LYS A 133 25.13 9.03 1.15
N LYS A 134 24.19 9.93 0.88
CA LYS A 134 22.77 9.62 0.65
C LYS A 134 22.65 8.62 -0.51
N LEU A 135 21.74 7.65 -0.34
CA LEU A 135 21.48 6.65 -1.37
C LEU A 135 20.65 7.29 -2.49
N VAL A 136 20.86 6.82 -3.72
CA VAL A 136 20.06 7.23 -4.87
C VAL A 136 19.27 6.02 -5.35
N TRP A 137 17.96 6.07 -5.13
CA TRP A 137 17.05 5.08 -5.70
C TRP A 137 16.57 5.54 -7.06
N THR A 138 16.65 4.66 -8.06
CA THR A 138 16.15 4.94 -9.41
C THR A 138 15.13 3.89 -9.83
N LEU A 139 14.00 4.39 -10.33
CA LEU A 139 12.99 3.59 -10.98
C LEU A 139 13.28 3.54 -12.48
N HIS A 140 13.77 2.42 -12.99
CA HIS A 140 14.04 2.29 -14.42
C HIS A 140 12.74 2.20 -15.22
N LYS A 141 11.86 1.28 -14.83
CA LYS A 141 10.56 1.09 -15.48
C LYS A 141 9.59 0.28 -14.63
N PHE A 142 8.31 0.52 -14.84
CA PHE A 142 7.27 -0.43 -14.47
C PHE A 142 7.23 -1.57 -15.49
N ILE A 143 7.18 -2.81 -15.01
CA ILE A 143 7.16 -4.00 -15.85
C ILE A 143 5.74 -4.20 -16.36
N LYS A 144 5.53 -3.99 -17.66
CA LYS A 144 4.23 -4.11 -18.34
C LYS A 144 4.13 -5.44 -19.08
N PHE A 145 2.92 -5.75 -19.55
CA PHE A 145 2.68 -6.82 -20.53
C PHE A 145 3.65 -6.68 -21.73
N PRO A 146 4.24 -7.77 -22.26
CA PRO A 146 3.97 -9.20 -22.02
C PRO A 146 4.69 -9.81 -20.80
N PHE A 147 5.64 -9.09 -20.19
CA PHE A 147 6.46 -9.61 -19.08
C PHE A 147 5.78 -9.50 -17.70
N SER A 148 4.55 -9.00 -17.67
CA SER A 148 3.71 -8.84 -16.48
C SER A 148 2.28 -9.23 -16.79
N THR A 149 1.56 -9.68 -15.76
CA THR A 149 0.10 -9.93 -15.79
C THR A 149 -0.74 -8.65 -15.92
N THR A 150 -0.11 -7.48 -16.12
CA THR A 150 -0.76 -6.17 -16.10
C THR A 150 -0.29 -5.29 -17.25
N LEU A 151 -1.22 -4.59 -17.90
CA LEU A 151 -0.93 -3.65 -19.01
C LEU A 151 -0.08 -2.45 -18.56
N THR A 152 -0.28 -1.98 -17.32
CA THR A 152 0.35 -0.75 -16.83
C THR A 152 1.47 -0.99 -15.80
N GLY A 153 1.86 -2.24 -15.54
CA GLY A 153 2.81 -2.63 -14.49
C GLY A 153 2.31 -2.39 -13.07
N SER A 154 1.03 -2.05 -12.94
CA SER A 154 0.33 -1.87 -11.67
C SER A 154 -1.11 -2.34 -11.81
N ARG A 155 -1.63 -2.98 -10.75
CA ARG A 155 -3.02 -3.48 -10.70
C ARG A 155 -3.58 -3.31 -9.30
N VAL A 156 -4.78 -2.74 -9.22
CA VAL A 156 -5.56 -2.72 -7.97
C VAL A 156 -6.02 -4.15 -7.68
N ILE A 157 -5.66 -4.65 -6.51
CA ILE A 157 -5.97 -6.01 -6.04
C ILE A 157 -7.22 -5.98 -5.16
N ALA A 158 -7.27 -5.01 -4.24
CA ALA A 158 -8.39 -4.77 -3.33
C ALA A 158 -8.63 -3.25 -3.19
N ASP A 159 -9.88 -2.85 -3.02
CA ASP A 159 -10.28 -1.48 -2.68
C ASP A 159 -11.45 -1.56 -1.70
N ARG A 160 -11.17 -1.25 -0.44
CA ARG A 160 -12.09 -1.44 0.66
C ARG A 160 -12.31 -0.11 1.35
N ALA A 161 -13.55 0.11 1.77
CA ALA A 161 -13.92 1.25 2.57
C ALA A 161 -14.75 0.80 3.76
N ALA A 162 -14.51 1.41 4.92
CA ALA A 162 -15.20 1.11 6.16
C ALA A 162 -15.51 2.42 6.90
N GLN A 163 -16.63 2.43 7.61
CA GLN A 163 -16.97 3.48 8.55
C GLN A 163 -16.55 2.99 9.93
N VAL A 164 -15.63 3.68 10.60
CA VAL A 164 -15.10 3.26 11.91
C VAL A 164 -15.87 3.93 13.05
N GLY A 165 -16.42 5.11 12.80
CA GLY A 165 -17.27 5.83 13.75
C GLY A 165 -18.10 6.92 13.08
N HIS A 166 -18.85 7.67 13.88
CA HIS A 166 -19.69 8.76 13.38
C HIS A 166 -18.83 9.84 12.72
N GLY A 167 -18.93 9.94 11.38
CA GLY A 167 -18.18 10.91 10.60
C GLY A 167 -16.71 10.57 10.35
N ILE A 168 -16.22 9.42 10.84
CA ILE A 168 -14.87 8.91 10.54
C ILE A 168 -14.98 7.66 9.66
N GLY A 169 -14.40 7.75 8.47
CA GLY A 169 -14.31 6.65 7.52
C GLY A 169 -12.89 6.45 7.05
N ILE A 170 -12.62 5.25 6.57
CA ILE A 170 -11.33 4.85 6.02
C ILE A 170 -11.55 4.16 4.69
N ARG A 171 -10.69 4.47 3.72
CA ARG A 171 -10.61 3.74 2.46
C ARG A 171 -9.17 3.26 2.26
N GLN A 172 -9.00 1.96 2.07
CA GLN A 172 -7.71 1.34 1.80
C GLN A 172 -7.71 0.69 0.41
N VAL A 173 -6.63 0.90 -0.33
CA VAL A 173 -6.44 0.34 -1.67
C VAL A 173 -5.13 -0.42 -1.71
N VAL A 174 -5.19 -1.70 -2.03
CA VAL A 174 -4.02 -2.54 -2.26
C VAL A 174 -3.70 -2.52 -3.75
N VAL A 175 -2.51 -2.04 -4.09
CA VAL A 175 -2.02 -2.00 -5.47
C VAL A 175 -0.79 -2.87 -5.59
N ARG A 176 -0.85 -3.85 -6.48
CA ARG A 176 0.33 -4.60 -6.90
C ARG A 176 1.12 -3.77 -7.90
N ILE A 177 2.41 -3.59 -7.66
CA ILE A 177 3.36 -2.88 -8.53
C ILE A 177 4.49 -3.85 -8.89
N GLN A 178 4.78 -3.97 -10.19
CA GLN A 178 5.94 -4.69 -10.69
C GLN A 178 6.91 -3.69 -11.31
N SER A 179 8.12 -3.60 -10.78
CA SER A 179 9.10 -2.57 -11.14
C SER A 179 10.49 -3.17 -11.35
N ARG A 180 11.27 -2.51 -12.19
CA ARG A 180 12.72 -2.69 -12.26
C ARG A 180 13.38 -1.46 -11.65
N GLN A 181 14.15 -1.68 -10.60
CA GLN A 181 14.69 -0.62 -9.74
C GLN A 181 16.17 -0.87 -9.43
N SER A 182 16.90 0.19 -9.13
CA SER A 182 18.27 0.08 -8.62
C SER A 182 18.51 1.08 -7.49
N LEU A 183 19.47 0.75 -6.64
CA LEU A 183 19.87 1.56 -5.50
C LEU A 183 21.38 1.74 -5.57
N VAL A 184 21.83 2.98 -5.74
CA VAL A 184 23.25 3.32 -5.85
C VAL A 184 23.70 4.01 -4.57
N ARG A 185 24.85 3.60 -4.06
CA ARG A 185 25.60 4.38 -3.07
C ARG A 185 26.65 5.17 -3.83
N PRO A 186 26.52 6.51 -3.92
CA PRO A 186 27.51 7.31 -4.63
C PRO A 186 28.89 7.12 -3.97
N GLN A 187 29.92 6.84 -4.76
CA GLN A 187 31.30 6.89 -4.26
C GLN A 187 31.77 8.36 -4.18
N PRO A 188 32.77 8.69 -3.34
CA PRO A 188 33.48 9.95 -3.48
C PRO A 188 34.01 10.10 -4.91
N PRO A 189 33.95 11.30 -5.54
CA PRO A 189 34.79 11.55 -6.69
C PRO A 189 36.22 11.25 -6.25
N ALA A 190 36.94 10.42 -7.01
CA ALA A 190 38.34 10.18 -6.74
C ALA A 190 39.02 11.55 -6.64
N THR A 191 39.61 11.85 -5.49
CA THR A 191 40.45 13.03 -5.32
C THR A 191 41.49 12.97 -6.42
N GLU A 192 41.43 13.93 -7.35
CA GLU A 192 42.42 14.06 -8.42
C GLU A 192 43.80 14.10 -7.76
N SER A 193 44.52 12.99 -7.86
CA SER A 193 45.95 12.98 -7.60
C SER A 193 46.57 13.56 -8.87
N PRO A 194 47.20 14.76 -8.81
CA PRO A 194 47.89 15.29 -9.96
C PRO A 194 49.17 14.48 -10.10
N ASN A 195 49.17 13.49 -10.99
CA ASN A 195 50.32 12.93 -11.73
C ASN A 195 50.11 11.45 -12.04
N LYS A 196 49.59 11.18 -13.23
CA LYS A 196 50.28 10.39 -14.25
C LYS A 196 49.41 10.36 -15.50
N ALA A 197 49.89 11.04 -16.54
CA ALA A 197 49.45 10.81 -17.89
C ALA A 197 49.88 9.39 -18.28
N ASP A 198 48.91 8.50 -18.46
CA ASP A 198 49.08 7.41 -19.41
C ASP A 198 47.72 6.97 -19.97
N ASN A 199 47.70 6.77 -21.27
CA ASN A 199 46.54 6.37 -22.07
C ASN A 199 45.91 5.10 -21.52
N THR A 200 44.72 5.19 -20.93
CA THR A 200 43.81 4.04 -20.77
C THR A 200 42.37 4.54 -20.74
N GLN A 201 41.50 3.82 -21.45
CA GLN A 201 40.06 3.99 -21.61
C GLN A 201 39.32 4.68 -20.45
N PRO A 202 38.22 5.40 -20.72
CA PRO A 202 37.37 5.96 -19.68
C PRO A 202 36.85 4.83 -18.78
N GLN A 203 37.49 4.67 -17.62
CA GLN A 203 37.08 3.75 -16.57
C GLN A 203 35.72 4.21 -16.05
N THR A 204 34.67 3.52 -16.49
CA THR A 204 33.34 3.52 -15.90
C THR A 204 33.42 3.00 -14.45
N ALA A 205 33.86 3.85 -13.53
CA ALA A 205 33.90 3.58 -12.09
C ALA A 205 32.73 4.26 -11.35
N ALA A 206 31.55 4.31 -11.98
CA ALA A 206 30.29 4.50 -11.26
C ALA A 206 29.78 3.10 -10.92
N GLY A 207 29.97 2.64 -9.68
CA GLY A 207 29.62 1.29 -9.24
C GLY A 207 28.29 0.83 -9.82
N GLU A 208 28.34 -0.22 -10.66
CA GLU A 208 27.19 -0.68 -11.43
C GLU A 208 26.00 -0.92 -10.50
N ALA A 209 24.96 -0.11 -10.69
CA ALA A 209 23.72 -0.23 -9.95
C ALA A 209 23.09 -1.58 -10.27
N LYS A 210 23.19 -2.56 -9.36
CA LYS A 210 22.55 -3.87 -9.57
C LYS A 210 21.04 -3.67 -9.70
N SER A 211 20.56 -3.75 -10.94
CA SER A 211 19.16 -3.57 -11.28
C SER A 211 18.38 -4.82 -10.89
N GLN A 212 17.39 -4.67 -10.01
CA GLN A 212 16.56 -5.76 -9.52
C GLN A 212 15.12 -5.60 -9.98
N THR A 213 14.47 -6.74 -10.24
CA THR A 213 13.03 -6.80 -10.50
C THR A 213 12.31 -7.09 -9.20
N SER A 214 11.33 -6.25 -8.85
CA SER A 214 10.55 -6.36 -7.62
C SER A 214 9.06 -6.45 -7.92
N THR A 215 8.33 -7.20 -7.10
CA THR A 215 6.86 -7.22 -7.08
C THR A 215 6.41 -6.95 -5.66
N GLU A 216 5.73 -5.83 -5.45
CA GLU A 216 5.31 -5.35 -4.13
C GLU A 216 3.82 -5.03 -4.14
N TYR A 217 3.18 -5.21 -2.98
CA TYR A 217 1.78 -4.83 -2.76
C TYR A 217 1.78 -3.63 -1.82
N ILE A 218 1.67 -2.43 -2.40
CA ILE A 218 1.57 -1.20 -1.63
C ILE A 218 0.12 -0.99 -1.20
N VAL A 219 -0.06 -0.64 0.06
CA VAL A 219 -1.36 -0.30 0.64
C VAL A 219 -1.42 1.21 0.79
N LEU A 220 -2.36 1.82 0.08
CA LEU A 220 -2.71 3.21 0.28
C LEU A 220 -3.88 3.32 1.24
N GLN A 221 -3.88 4.37 2.05
CA GLN A 221 -4.99 4.71 2.92
C GLN A 221 -5.41 6.15 2.67
N LYS A 222 -6.71 6.38 2.76
CA LYS A 222 -7.31 7.70 2.72
C LYS A 222 -8.38 7.79 3.80
N MET A 223 -8.26 8.83 4.63
CA MET A 223 -9.13 9.09 5.75
C MET A 223 -10.27 10.02 5.34
N LEU A 224 -11.46 9.77 5.90
CA LEU A 224 -12.59 10.67 5.88
C LEU A 224 -12.81 11.14 7.32
N VAL A 225 -12.70 12.44 7.57
CA VAL A 225 -12.92 13.02 8.90
C VAL A 225 -13.98 14.11 8.78
N ALA A 226 -15.03 14.03 9.59
CA ALA A 226 -16.16 14.97 9.59
C ALA A 226 -16.74 15.22 8.17
N GLY A 227 -16.77 14.19 7.33
CA GLY A 227 -17.27 14.24 5.96
C GLY A 227 -16.32 14.84 4.93
N LYS A 228 -15.08 15.21 5.31
CA LYS A 228 -14.03 15.65 4.39
C LYS A 228 -13.02 14.55 4.15
N GLU A 229 -12.75 14.29 2.87
CA GLU A 229 -11.75 13.32 2.43
C GLU A 229 -10.35 13.95 2.46
N GLY A 230 -9.42 13.31 3.16
CA GLY A 230 -8.00 13.66 3.10
C GLY A 230 -7.30 13.16 1.83
N ASP A 231 -5.99 13.32 1.80
CA ASP A 231 -5.14 12.83 0.72
C ASP A 231 -4.80 11.34 0.88
N TRP A 232 -4.34 10.73 -0.21
CA TRP A 232 -3.81 9.38 -0.17
C TRP A 232 -2.45 9.39 0.53
N LYS A 233 -2.31 8.55 1.55
CA LYS A 233 -1.04 8.25 2.21
C LYS A 233 -0.67 6.78 1.99
N VAL A 234 0.61 6.48 2.06
CA VAL A 234 1.12 5.11 2.07
C VAL A 234 1.01 4.57 3.48
N TRP A 235 0.11 3.62 3.69
CA TRP A 235 -0.04 2.94 4.98
C TRP A 235 1.10 1.94 5.19
N GLY A 236 1.44 1.17 4.16
CA GLY A 236 2.41 0.10 4.30
C GLY A 236 2.49 -0.80 3.09
N PHE A 237 3.10 -1.96 3.30
CA PHE A 237 3.16 -3.06 2.35
C PHE A 237 2.40 -4.25 2.92
N ALA A 238 1.86 -5.08 2.04
CA ALA A 238 1.17 -6.29 2.43
C ALA A 238 1.73 -7.50 1.69
N ASN A 239 1.53 -8.68 2.29
CA ASN A 239 1.92 -9.94 1.69
C ASN A 239 0.74 -10.54 0.91
N GLU A 240 1.07 -11.49 0.05
CA GLU A 240 0.06 -12.27 -0.68
C GLU A 240 -0.70 -13.17 0.30
N SER A 241 -2.00 -13.34 0.06
CA SER A 241 -2.80 -14.30 0.83
C SER A 241 -2.38 -15.73 0.49
N THR A 242 -2.09 -16.51 1.52
CA THR A 242 -1.68 -17.92 1.41
C THR A 242 -2.89 -18.85 1.51
N MET A 243 -2.69 -20.16 1.27
CA MET A 243 -3.72 -21.16 1.55
C MET A 243 -4.03 -21.26 3.05
N GLU A 244 -3.03 -21.07 3.91
CA GLU A 244 -3.21 -21.04 5.37
C GLU A 244 -4.14 -19.90 5.80
N ASP A 245 -3.99 -18.72 5.18
CA ASP A 245 -4.90 -17.58 5.40
C ASP A 245 -6.34 -17.91 4.97
N MET A 246 -6.51 -18.73 3.94
CA MET A 246 -7.84 -19.12 3.46
C MET A 246 -8.57 -20.06 4.42
N GLU A 247 -7.83 -20.80 5.24
CA GLU A 247 -8.39 -21.75 6.20
C GLU A 247 -8.60 -21.11 7.57
N THR A 248 -7.67 -20.24 7.97
CA THR A 248 -7.65 -19.64 9.31
C THR A 248 -8.48 -18.36 9.38
N ASN A 249 -8.52 -17.57 8.31
CA ASN A 249 -9.23 -16.30 8.34
C ASN A 249 -10.75 -16.53 8.18
N PRO A 250 -11.58 -16.12 9.15
CA PRO A 250 -13.03 -16.33 9.07
C PRO A 250 -13.66 -15.65 7.85
N ALA A 251 -13.04 -14.57 7.33
CA ALA A 251 -13.51 -13.91 6.12
C ALA A 251 -13.43 -14.81 4.86
N PHE A 252 -12.56 -15.81 4.85
CA PHE A 252 -12.25 -16.64 3.69
C PHE A 252 -12.50 -18.15 3.91
N ALA A 253 -12.61 -18.59 5.16
CA ALA A 253 -12.81 -19.99 5.52
C ALA A 253 -14.04 -20.62 4.85
N LYS A 254 -13.86 -21.86 4.41
CA LYS A 254 -14.93 -22.71 3.86
C LYS A 254 -15.91 -23.11 4.96
N GLY A 255 -17.17 -23.28 4.60
CA GLY A 255 -18.18 -23.87 5.49
C GLY A 255 -18.78 -22.94 6.56
N LEU A 256 -18.23 -21.75 6.78
CA LEU A 256 -18.81 -20.78 7.73
C LEU A 256 -20.02 -20.04 7.12
N SER A 257 -21.11 -19.98 7.88
CA SER A 257 -22.27 -19.15 7.51
C SER A 257 -21.94 -17.65 7.65
N LEU A 258 -22.75 -16.78 7.05
CA LEU A 258 -22.55 -15.33 7.21
C LEU A 258 -22.66 -14.88 8.67
N LYS A 259 -23.50 -15.55 9.47
CA LYS A 259 -23.63 -15.29 10.91
C LYS A 259 -22.33 -15.66 11.63
N ASP A 260 -21.84 -16.88 11.43
CA ASP A 260 -20.61 -17.36 12.09
C ASP A 260 -19.40 -16.49 11.71
N ARG A 261 -19.33 -16.05 10.45
CA ARG A 261 -18.28 -15.12 10.01
C ARG A 261 -18.37 -13.79 10.73
N LEU A 262 -19.56 -13.23 10.88
CA LEU A 262 -19.75 -11.96 11.57
C LEU A 262 -19.41 -12.09 13.06
N GLU A 263 -19.77 -13.19 13.70
CA GLU A 263 -19.43 -13.46 15.10
C GLU A 263 -17.91 -13.59 15.29
N LEU A 264 -17.25 -14.40 14.47
CA LEU A 264 -15.80 -14.58 14.51
C LEU A 264 -15.02 -13.29 14.18
N MET A 265 -15.58 -12.42 13.34
CA MET A 265 -14.96 -11.13 13.00
C MET A 265 -15.24 -10.01 14.00
N SER A 266 -16.41 -10.01 14.65
CA SER A 266 -16.81 -8.97 15.60
C SER A 266 -16.43 -9.30 17.04
N GLY A 267 -16.11 -10.57 17.34
CA GLY A 267 -15.85 -11.04 18.69
C GLY A 267 -17.09 -11.06 19.59
N ALA A 268 -18.26 -10.70 19.06
CA ALA A 268 -19.52 -10.66 19.78
C ALA A 268 -20.32 -11.94 19.46
N LYS A 269 -20.76 -12.66 20.51
CA LYS A 269 -21.79 -13.70 20.38
C LYS A 269 -23.15 -13.01 20.26
N PHE A 270 -23.92 -13.31 19.21
CA PHE A 270 -25.27 -12.81 18.98
C PHE A 270 -26.34 -13.85 19.30
#